data_AF-A0A3D1ZVS4-F1
#
_entry.id   AF-A0A3D1ZVS4-F1
#
_cell.length_a   1.000
_cell.length_b   1.000
_cell.length_c   1.000
_cell.angle_alpha   90.00
_cell.angle_beta   90.00
_cell.angle_gamma   90.00
#
_symmetry.space_group_name_H-M   'P 1'
#
loop_
_entity.id
_entity.type
_entity.pdbx_description
1 polymer ?
#
loop_
_entity_poly.entity_id
_entity_poly.type
_entity_poly.pdbx_seq_one_letter_code
_entity_poly.pdbx_strand_id
1 'polypeptide(L)'
;MPSKRLEHCSSLRVGIAGAGLMGRLLAWQLHQLGHQVTLFDQASAHEEASAAFLAAGMLAPYAELESADASIYKLGMRSLDLWPQLVQGLGAEALLQSHGSLIVAHAQDQPYLQRFCQQLAHHQIPQSQAQ
;
A
#
# COMPACT_ATOMS: atom_id res chain seq x y z
N MET A 1 19.53 -35.29 20.33
CA MET A 1 18.93 -36.17 19.31
C MET A 1 17.49 -35.74 19.06
N PRO A 2 17.04 -35.46 17.82
CA PRO A 2 17.67 -34.72 16.75
C PRO A 2 16.96 -33.37 16.43
N SER A 3 17.80 -32.43 15.99
CA SER A 3 17.53 -31.26 15.15
C SER A 3 16.33 -31.38 14.19
N LYS A 4 15.32 -30.53 14.37
CA LYS A 4 14.43 -30.13 13.27
C LYS A 4 15.17 -29.08 12.46
N ARG A 5 15.95 -29.56 11.49
CA ARG A 5 16.49 -28.76 10.40
C ARG A 5 15.29 -28.11 9.70
N LEU A 6 15.14 -26.80 9.83
CA LEU A 6 14.17 -26.05 9.04
C LEU A 6 14.55 -26.28 7.57
N GLU A 7 13.65 -26.96 6.87
CA GLU A 7 13.68 -27.21 5.43
C GLU A 7 14.11 -25.91 4.74
N HIS A 8 15.27 -25.91 4.08
CA HIS A 8 15.64 -24.83 3.18
C HIS A 8 14.61 -24.86 2.04
N CYS A 9 13.68 -23.90 2.02
CA CYS A 9 12.95 -23.60 0.80
C CYS A 9 14.00 -23.36 -0.30
N SER A 10 13.99 -24.21 -1.32
CA SER A 10 14.93 -24.12 -2.44
C SER A 10 14.94 -22.69 -2.99
N SER A 11 16.13 -22.09 -3.12
CA SER A 11 16.26 -20.74 -3.68
C SER A 11 15.68 -20.71 -5.10
N LEU A 12 14.65 -19.90 -5.32
CA LEU A 12 14.04 -19.73 -6.63
C LEU A 12 14.80 -18.67 -7.44
N ARG A 13 14.73 -18.80 -8.77
CA ARG A 13 15.10 -17.75 -9.73
C ARG A 13 13.84 -17.15 -10.30
N VAL A 14 13.60 -15.86 -10.02
CA VAL A 14 12.35 -15.15 -10.36
C VAL A 14 12.66 -13.99 -11.29
N GLY A 15 12.00 -13.95 -12.45
CA GLY A 15 11.98 -12.79 -13.33
C GLY A 15 10.74 -11.93 -13.05
N ILE A 16 10.91 -10.62 -12.88
CA ILE A 16 9.82 -9.67 -12.68
C ILE A 16 9.81 -8.70 -13.86
N ALA A 17 8.69 -8.63 -14.57
CA ALA A 17 8.47 -7.65 -15.63
C ALA A 17 7.85 -6.37 -15.02
N GLY A 18 8.60 -5.27 -15.07
CA GLY A 18 8.30 -3.99 -14.45
C GLY A 18 9.13 -3.73 -13.19
N ALA A 19 9.90 -2.66 -13.20
CA ALA A 19 10.68 -2.10 -12.11
C ALA A 19 10.08 -0.77 -11.59
N GLY A 20 8.76 -0.60 -11.68
CA GLY A 20 8.02 0.41 -10.92
C GLY A 20 7.94 0.08 -9.42
N LEU A 21 7.16 0.86 -8.66
CA LEU A 21 7.04 0.72 -7.20
C LEU A 21 6.75 -0.73 -6.75
N MET A 22 5.73 -1.37 -7.33
CA MET A 22 5.32 -2.72 -6.96
C MET A 22 6.37 -3.78 -7.34
N GLY A 23 6.98 -3.65 -8.52
CA GLY A 23 8.01 -4.57 -8.98
C GLY A 23 9.28 -4.51 -8.11
N ARG A 24 9.72 -3.30 -7.74
CA ARG A 24 10.85 -3.10 -6.82
C ARG A 24 10.54 -3.63 -5.42
N LEU A 25 9.34 -3.37 -4.90
CA LEU A 25 8.92 -3.86 -3.59
C LEU A 25 8.89 -5.39 -3.55
N LEU A 26 8.31 -6.02 -4.57
CA LEU A 26 8.27 -7.48 -4.70
C LEU A 26 9.68 -8.07 -4.82
N ALA A 27 10.54 -7.47 -5.64
CA ALA A 27 11.93 -7.90 -5.79
C ALA A 27 12.68 -7.85 -4.45
N TRP A 28 12.51 -6.76 -3.71
CA TRP A 28 13.09 -6.59 -2.39
C TRP A 28 12.60 -7.68 -1.41
N GLN A 29 11.28 -7.92 -1.35
CA GLN A 29 10.73 -8.96 -0.47
C GLN A 29 11.24 -10.37 -0.83
N LEU A 30 11.25 -10.73 -2.12
CA LEU A 30 11.76 -12.02 -2.57
C LEU A 30 13.26 -12.17 -2.31
N HIS A 31 14.02 -11.08 -2.46
CA HIS A 31 15.44 -11.09 -2.15
C HIS A 31 15.70 -11.32 -0.66
N GLN A 32 14.93 -10.67 0.23
CA GLN A 32 15.01 -10.88 1.68
C GLN A 32 14.68 -12.33 2.09
N LEU A 33 13.87 -13.04 1.29
CA LEU A 33 13.57 -14.47 1.46
C LEU A 33 14.66 -15.40 0.90
N GLY A 34 15.77 -14.87 0.37
CA GLY A 34 16.89 -15.64 -0.15
C GLY A 34 16.71 -16.12 -1.60
N HIS A 35 15.80 -15.51 -2.35
CA HIS A 35 15.61 -15.82 -3.77
C HIS A 35 16.50 -14.94 -4.67
N GLN A 36 16.84 -15.48 -5.84
CA GLN A 36 17.52 -14.73 -6.90
C GLN A 36 16.46 -14.06 -7.77
N VAL A 37 16.53 -12.73 -7.90
CA VAL A 37 15.54 -11.94 -8.62
C VAL A 37 16.20 -11.18 -9.76
N THR A 38 15.55 -11.16 -10.92
CA THR A 38 15.93 -10.31 -12.06
C THR A 38 14.74 -9.43 -12.42
N LEU A 39 14.94 -8.11 -12.43
CA LEU A 39 13.95 -7.12 -12.85
C LEU A 39 14.19 -6.76 -14.32
N PHE A 40 13.12 -6.73 -15.10
CA PHE A 40 13.10 -6.30 -16.49
C PHE A 40 12.19 -5.08 -16.61
N ASP A 41 12.72 -3.95 -17.04
CA ASP A 41 11.93 -2.75 -17.33
C ASP A 41 12.42 -2.12 -18.63
N GLN A 42 11.53 -1.39 -19.31
CA GLN A 42 11.89 -0.62 -20.49
C GLN A 42 12.62 0.68 -20.11
N ALA A 43 12.24 1.27 -18.98
CA ALA A 43 12.87 2.46 -18.44
C ALA A 43 14.21 2.11 -17.77
N SER A 44 15.16 3.03 -17.83
CA SER A 44 16.42 2.87 -17.10
C SER A 44 16.21 2.94 -15.58
N ALA A 45 17.15 2.40 -14.80
CA ALA A 45 17.03 2.32 -13.35
C ALA A 45 16.83 3.68 -12.65
N HIS A 46 17.31 4.75 -13.29
CA HIS A 46 17.27 6.13 -12.79
C HIS A 46 16.22 7.00 -13.49
N GLU A 47 15.46 6.46 -14.44
CA GLU A 47 14.41 7.21 -15.08
C GLU A 47 13.22 7.41 -14.14
N GLU A 48 12.84 8.68 -13.98
CA GLU A 48 11.72 9.10 -13.14
C GLU A 48 10.36 9.03 -13.88
N ALA A 49 10.27 8.20 -14.91
CA ALA A 49 9.08 8.10 -15.77
C ALA A 49 7.98 7.18 -15.21
N SER A 50 8.10 6.71 -13.95
CA SER A 50 7.12 5.81 -13.35
C SER A 50 5.95 6.56 -12.71
N ALA A 51 4.77 5.93 -12.68
CA ALA A 51 3.58 6.49 -12.00
C ALA A 51 3.83 6.86 -10.53
N ALA A 52 4.85 6.25 -9.89
CA ALA A 52 5.22 6.56 -8.51
C ALA A 52 5.74 8.00 -8.34
N PHE A 53 6.36 8.60 -9.36
CA PHE A 53 6.86 9.98 -9.30
C PHE A 53 5.75 11.03 -9.41
N LEU A 54 4.59 10.64 -9.97
CA LEU A 54 3.41 11.50 -10.05
C LEU A 54 2.45 11.29 -8.89
N ALA A 55 2.60 10.20 -8.13
CA ALA A 55 1.72 9.87 -7.03
C ALA A 55 1.92 10.82 -5.85
N ALA A 56 0.82 11.34 -5.29
CA ALA A 56 0.84 12.21 -4.12
C ALA A 56 1.21 11.47 -2.81
N GLY A 57 1.26 10.13 -2.82
CA GLY A 57 1.65 9.32 -1.65
C GLY A 57 0.60 9.24 -0.53
N MET A 58 -0.68 9.53 -0.81
CA MET A 58 -1.74 9.45 0.19
C MET A 58 -2.19 8.00 0.43
N LEU A 59 -2.36 7.64 1.72
CA LEU A 59 -2.90 6.36 2.16
C LEU A 59 -4.28 6.60 2.80
N ALA A 60 -5.34 6.66 1.99
CA ALA A 60 -6.67 7.09 2.42
C ALA A 60 -7.77 6.07 2.06
N PRO A 61 -7.74 4.84 2.63
CA PRO A 61 -8.68 3.77 2.26
C PRO A 61 -10.15 4.14 2.51
N TYR A 62 -10.43 5.03 3.46
CA TYR A 62 -11.77 5.56 3.68
C TYR A 62 -12.28 6.42 2.53
N ALA A 63 -11.43 7.26 1.93
CA ALA A 63 -11.82 8.08 0.79
C ALA A 63 -12.03 7.21 -0.46
N GLU A 64 -11.23 6.16 -0.62
CA GLU A 64 -11.33 5.22 -1.75
C GLU A 64 -12.69 4.51 -1.82
N LEU A 65 -13.36 4.28 -0.68
CA LEU A 65 -14.71 3.69 -0.62
C LEU A 65 -15.79 4.47 -1.39
N GLU A 66 -15.55 5.74 -1.71
CA GLU A 66 -16.50 6.50 -2.53
C GLU A 66 -16.67 5.87 -3.93
N SER A 67 -15.57 5.32 -4.48
CA SER A 67 -15.50 4.83 -5.87
C SER A 67 -15.08 3.35 -5.99
N ALA A 68 -14.54 2.75 -4.92
CA ALA A 68 -14.03 1.39 -4.92
C ALA A 68 -14.91 0.43 -4.09
N ASP A 69 -14.80 -0.86 -4.41
CA ASP A 69 -15.50 -1.92 -3.69
C ASP A 69 -14.98 -2.10 -2.25
N ALA A 70 -15.83 -2.67 -1.38
CA ALA A 70 -15.46 -3.00 0.00
C ALA A 70 -14.26 -3.96 0.11
N SER A 71 -13.93 -4.71 -0.95
CA SER A 71 -12.72 -5.54 -1.01
C SER A 71 -11.44 -4.70 -1.06
N ILE A 72 -11.44 -3.60 -1.82
CA ILE A 72 -10.32 -2.66 -1.92
C ILE A 72 -10.11 -1.97 -0.58
N TYR A 73 -11.18 -1.53 0.08
CA TYR A 73 -11.10 -1.00 1.43
C TYR A 73 -10.43 -1.97 2.42
N LYS A 74 -10.84 -3.24 2.43
CA LYS A 74 -10.23 -4.26 3.30
C LYS A 74 -8.74 -4.45 3.01
N LEU A 75 -8.35 -4.45 1.73
CA LEU A 75 -6.95 -4.51 1.33
C LEU A 75 -6.19 -3.25 1.76
N GLY A 76 -6.77 -2.07 1.62
CA GLY A 76 -6.20 -0.80 2.07
C GLY A 76 -6.00 -0.76 3.58
N MET A 77 -7.00 -1.16 4.37
CA MET A 77 -6.90 -1.29 5.83
C MET A 77 -5.79 -2.27 6.23
N ARG A 78 -5.76 -3.46 5.64
CA ARG A 78 -4.65 -4.40 5.86
C ARG A 78 -3.30 -3.79 5.47
N SER A 79 -3.25 -3.00 4.41
CA SER A 79 -2.01 -2.37 3.96
C SER A 79 -1.52 -1.32 4.95
N LEU A 80 -2.42 -0.57 5.61
CA LEU A 80 -2.05 0.35 6.70
C LEU A 80 -1.32 -0.37 7.83
N ASP A 81 -1.71 -1.60 8.17
CA ASP A 81 -1.02 -2.41 9.19
C ASP A 81 0.37 -2.89 8.73
N LEU A 82 0.55 -3.09 7.42
CA LEU A 82 1.80 -3.57 6.82
C LEU A 82 2.82 -2.44 6.60
N TRP A 83 2.35 -1.22 6.30
CA TRP A 83 3.19 -0.08 5.95
C TRP A 83 4.31 0.20 6.95
N PRO A 84 4.09 0.22 8.28
CA PRO A 84 5.15 0.42 9.27
C PRO A 84 6.28 -0.60 9.16
N GLN A 85 5.95 -1.87 8.92
CA GLN A 85 6.94 -2.94 8.79
C GLN A 85 7.74 -2.80 7.49
N LEU A 86 7.08 -2.37 6.41
CA LEU A 86 7.74 -2.13 5.13
C LEU A 86 8.75 -0.99 5.22
N VAL A 87 8.36 0.17 5.76
CA VAL A 87 9.27 1.32 5.86
C VAL A 87 10.41 1.06 6.84
N GLN A 88 10.16 0.31 7.91
CA GLN A 88 11.22 -0.15 8.82
C GLN A 88 12.21 -1.08 8.12
N GLY A 89 11.72 -2.06 7.35
CA GLY A 89 12.58 -2.96 6.58
C GLY A 89 13.45 -2.24 5.54
N LEU A 90 13.00 -1.06 5.08
CA LEU A 90 13.74 -0.20 4.15
C LEU A 90 14.63 0.83 4.85
N GLY A 91 14.59 0.95 6.18
CA GLY A 91 15.27 2.02 6.93
C GLY A 91 14.78 3.42 6.56
N ALA A 92 13.50 3.53 6.22
CA ALA A 92 12.86 4.72 5.66
C ALA A 92 11.61 5.13 6.45
N GLU A 93 11.60 4.91 7.76
CA GLU A 93 10.47 5.17 8.66
C GLU A 93 9.96 6.60 8.58
N ALA A 94 10.86 7.56 8.34
CA ALA A 94 10.54 8.98 8.18
C ALA A 94 9.61 9.28 6.98
N LEU A 95 9.48 8.35 6.02
CA LEU A 95 8.59 8.50 4.86
C LEU A 95 7.12 8.23 5.18
N LEU A 96 6.81 7.52 6.28
CA LEU A 96 5.44 7.21 6.66
C LEU A 96 4.94 8.19 7.72
N GLN A 97 3.83 8.85 7.41
CA GLN A 97 3.12 9.71 8.35
C GLN A 97 1.70 9.18 8.57
N SER A 98 1.30 9.03 9.83
CA SER A 98 0.01 8.44 10.20
C SER A 98 -0.79 9.36 11.12
N HIS A 99 -1.10 10.57 10.63
CA HIS A 99 -1.91 11.57 11.33
C HIS A 99 -3.40 11.51 10.98
N GLY A 100 -3.83 10.46 10.27
CA GLY A 100 -5.19 10.32 9.75
C GLY A 100 -5.41 11.10 8.45
N SER A 101 -6.67 11.15 8.02
CA SER A 101 -7.10 11.85 6.80
C SER A 101 -8.27 12.75 7.13
N LEU A 102 -8.31 13.94 6.53
CA LEU A 102 -9.41 14.89 6.66
C LEU A 102 -10.15 15.01 5.33
N ILE A 103 -11.45 14.75 5.34
CA ILE A 103 -12.33 14.93 4.19
C ILE A 103 -13.13 16.21 4.42
N VAL A 104 -12.99 17.16 3.50
CA VAL A 104 -13.71 18.44 3.53
C VAL A 104 -14.54 18.58 2.25
N ALA A 105 -15.69 19.21 2.38
CA ALA A 105 -16.57 19.50 1.25
C ALA A 105 -16.98 20.97 1.30
N HIS A 106 -17.06 21.62 0.13
CA HIS A 106 -17.65 22.95 0.04
C HIS A 106 -19.16 22.88 0.36
N ALA A 107 -19.76 24.00 0.76
CA ALA A 107 -21.18 24.03 1.15
C ALA A 107 -22.13 23.48 0.08
N GLN A 108 -21.80 23.68 -1.20
CA GLN A 108 -22.56 23.14 -2.34
C GLN A 108 -22.45 21.61 -2.51
N ASP A 109 -21.39 21.00 -1.97
CA ASP A 109 -21.07 19.58 -2.10
C ASP A 109 -21.55 18.75 -0.89
N GLN A 110 -22.32 19.38 0.01
CA GLN A 110 -22.93 18.71 1.17
C GLN A 110 -23.70 17.43 0.81
N PRO A 111 -24.47 17.35 -0.29
CA PRO A 111 -25.12 16.09 -0.68
C PRO A 111 -24.13 14.95 -0.95
N TYR A 112 -22.96 15.24 -1.54
CA TYR A 112 -21.92 14.25 -1.80
C TYR A 112 -21.27 13.78 -0.50
N LEU A 113 -20.96 14.71 0.41
CA LEU A 113 -20.42 14.38 1.73
C LEU A 113 -21.41 13.52 2.54
N GLN A 114 -22.70 13.84 2.50
CA GLN A 114 -23.73 13.06 3.18
C GLN A 114 -23.82 11.64 2.62
N ARG A 115 -23.79 11.48 1.29
CA ARG A 115 -23.75 10.16 0.62
C ARG A 115 -22.53 9.36 1.05
N PHE A 116 -21.37 9.99 1.08
CA PHE A 116 -20.12 9.38 1.53
C PHE A 116 -20.22 8.89 2.99
N CYS A 117 -20.71 9.74 3.90
CA CYS A 117 -20.95 9.35 5.29
C CYS A 117 -21.94 8.18 5.42
N GLN A 118 -22.98 8.12 4.59
CA GLN A 118 -23.91 6.98 4.59
C GLN A 118 -23.24 5.69 4.12
N GLN A 119 -22.38 5.75 3.10
CA GLN A 119 -21.62 4.58 2.64
C GLN A 119 -20.67 4.05 3.72
N LEU A 120 -19.96 4.93 4.43
CA LEU A 120 -19.12 4.54 5.56
C LEU A 120 -19.93 3.86 6.67
N ALA A 121 -21.09 4.42 7.03
CA ALA A 121 -21.97 3.84 8.04
C ALA A 121 -22.50 2.45 7.64
N HIS A 122 -22.84 2.27 6.35
CA HIS A 122 -23.27 0.98 5.82
C HIS A 122 -22.19 -0.11 5.95
N HIS A 123 -20.91 0.28 5.83
CA HIS A 123 -19.78 -0.61 6.03
C HIS A 123 -19.33 -0.74 7.50
N GLN A 124 -20.14 -0.23 8.45
CA GLN A 124 -19.89 -0.28 9.91
C GLN A 124 -18.58 0.38 10.31
N ILE A 125 -18.16 1.39 9.56
CA ILE A 125 -16.93 2.12 9.80
C ILE A 125 -17.21 3.27 10.80
N PRO A 126 -16.46 3.36 11.92
CA PRO A 126 -16.62 4.45 12.88
C PRO A 126 -16.34 5.81 12.24
N GLN A 127 -17.23 6.78 12.48
CA GLN A 127 -17.01 8.17 12.10
C GLN A 127 -16.61 8.97 13.33
N SER A 128 -15.39 9.51 13.35
CA SER A 128 -15.03 10.56 14.30
C SER A 128 -15.44 11.90 13.70
N GLN A 129 -16.46 12.54 14.28
CA GLN A 129 -16.80 13.91 13.92
C GLN A 129 -15.73 14.85 14.49
N ALA A 130 -15.13 15.67 13.63
CA ALA A 130 -14.39 16.84 14.09
C ALA A 130 -15.42 17.81 14.69
N GLN A 131 -15.33 18.00 16.00
CA GLN A 131 -16.10 19.00 16.76
C GLN A 131 -15.66 20.42 16.39
#